data_AF-A0A1L5KEZ7-F1
#
_entry.id   AF-A0A1L5KEZ7-F1
#
_cell.length_a   1.000
_cell.length_b   1.000
_cell.length_c   1.000
_cell.angle_alpha   90.00
_cell.angle_beta   90.00
_cell.angle_gamma   90.00
#
_symmetry.space_group_name_H-M   'P 1'
#
loop_
_entity.id
_entity.type
_entity.pdbx_description
1 polymer ?
#
loop_
_entity_poly.entity_id
_entity_poly.type
_entity_poly.pdbx_seq_one_letter_code
_entity_poly.pdbx_strand_id
1 'polypeptide(L)'
;ENSSDGEDFGSSGIDFFGRPIDQPVRPVEYEEIHIAATVKTAPAGIDSGRAMKLILPFSAFKDKKAFNEGFMNVYICADDPDKAENDVKSVFETRGIEFAPQRLYNRAEEERTVSNMIILVKVFSYGFIALISLISVANVFNTVSTNVALRRRDYAMLRSLGMTNRGINRMMNYECLLYGTRSLLFGFPLSVGMTYLCYLSAAEAAQMSFTMPWTAVAIAVVSVFMVVFVSMLYSTSRLKRENPVDALKDENI
;
A
#
# COMPACT_ATOMS: atom_id res chain seq x y z
N GLU A 1 -17.78 58.28 -49.79
CA GLU A 1 -16.86 57.30 -49.18
C GLU A 1 -16.45 57.82 -47.81
N ASN A 2 -16.59 57.14 -46.69
CA ASN A 2 -17.01 55.77 -46.41
C ASN A 2 -17.55 55.76 -44.96
N SER A 3 -18.56 54.95 -44.72
CA SER A 3 -19.20 54.66 -43.45
C SER A 3 -18.27 53.95 -42.45
N SER A 4 -18.55 54.08 -41.15
CA SER A 4 -19.08 52.97 -40.33
C SER A 4 -18.99 53.28 -38.82
N ASP A 5 -20.12 53.03 -38.18
CA ASP A 5 -20.48 53.25 -36.79
C ASP A 5 -19.61 52.50 -35.78
N GLY A 6 -19.25 53.17 -34.68
CA GLY A 6 -18.74 52.53 -33.48
C GLY A 6 -19.90 52.18 -32.56
N GLU A 7 -20.41 50.95 -32.69
CA GLU A 7 -21.46 50.41 -31.83
C GLU A 7 -20.98 50.26 -30.39
N ASP A 8 -21.80 50.82 -29.50
CA ASP A 8 -21.79 50.72 -28.05
C ASP A 8 -22.19 49.29 -27.65
N PHE A 9 -21.21 48.42 -27.37
CA PHE A 9 -21.46 47.10 -26.80
C PHE A 9 -21.26 47.14 -25.28
N GLY A 10 -22.33 47.48 -24.56
CA GLY A 10 -22.51 47.07 -23.17
C GLY A 10 -22.61 45.54 -23.11
N SER A 11 -21.50 44.85 -22.87
CA SER A 11 -21.53 43.41 -22.57
C SER A 11 -21.79 43.23 -21.08
N SER A 12 -23.06 42.99 -20.74
CA SER A 12 -23.49 42.36 -19.50
C SER A 12 -22.82 40.98 -19.40
N GLY A 13 -21.64 40.96 -18.78
CA GLY A 13 -20.89 39.73 -18.56
C GLY A 13 -21.68 38.80 -17.65
N ILE A 14 -21.85 37.56 -18.05
CA ILE A 14 -22.44 36.50 -17.22
C ILE A 14 -21.36 35.43 -17.06
N ASP A 15 -21.11 34.97 -15.84
CA ASP A 15 -20.11 33.93 -15.58
C ASP A 15 -20.57 32.54 -16.09
N PHE A 16 -19.67 31.55 -16.08
CA PHE A 16 -19.92 30.18 -16.53
C PHE A 16 -21.10 29.48 -15.81
N PHE A 17 -21.61 30.08 -14.72
CA PHE A 17 -22.73 29.59 -13.93
C PHE A 17 -24.01 30.43 -14.09
N GLY A 18 -24.05 31.37 -15.04
CA GLY A 18 -25.26 32.13 -15.34
C GLY A 18 -25.50 33.33 -14.42
N ARG A 19 -24.50 33.80 -13.65
CA ARG A 19 -24.62 34.96 -12.75
C ARG A 19 -24.11 36.24 -13.39
N PRO A 20 -24.81 37.38 -13.26
CA PRO A 20 -24.34 38.67 -13.77
C PRO A 20 -23.06 39.13 -13.05
N ILE A 21 -22.05 39.52 -13.84
CA ILE A 21 -20.68 39.91 -13.42
C ILE A 21 -20.64 41.32 -12.79
N ASP A 22 -21.74 42.08 -12.84
CA ASP A 22 -21.83 43.46 -12.33
C ASP A 22 -22.02 43.58 -10.80
N GLN A 23 -21.86 42.52 -10.02
CA GLN A 23 -21.70 42.70 -8.58
C GLN A 23 -20.29 43.24 -8.31
N PRO A 24 -20.13 44.43 -7.69
CA PRO A 24 -18.82 44.89 -7.28
C PRO A 24 -18.23 43.80 -6.39
N VAL A 25 -17.16 43.17 -6.86
CA VAL A 25 -16.36 42.25 -6.06
C VAL A 25 -16.09 43.01 -4.77
N ARG A 26 -16.59 42.49 -3.63
CA ARG A 26 -16.40 43.14 -2.33
C ARG A 26 -14.93 43.53 -2.26
N PRO A 27 -14.58 44.77 -1.91
CA PRO A 27 -13.17 45.19 -1.87
C PRO A 27 -12.43 44.18 -1.02
N VAL A 28 -11.57 43.39 -1.68
CA VAL A 28 -10.75 42.41 -0.99
C VAL A 28 -9.69 43.25 -0.30
N GLU A 29 -9.80 43.40 1.02
CA GLU A 29 -8.72 44.00 1.81
C GLU A 29 -7.50 43.08 1.69
N TYR A 30 -6.52 43.53 0.91
CA TYR A 30 -5.25 42.83 0.79
C TYR A 30 -4.40 43.19 2.00
N GLU A 31 -3.93 42.17 2.69
CA GLU A 31 -3.01 42.35 3.79
C GLU A 31 -1.70 41.63 3.49
N GLU A 32 -0.59 42.36 3.49
CA GLU A 32 0.72 41.78 3.27
C GLU A 32 1.14 40.96 4.50
N ILE A 33 1.29 39.65 4.30
CA ILE A 33 1.76 38.73 5.34
C ILE A 33 3.21 38.37 5.03
N HIS A 34 4.12 38.77 5.92
CA HIS A 34 5.51 38.34 5.83
C HIS A 34 5.66 36.89 6.30
N ILE A 35 6.12 36.03 5.39
CA ILE A 35 6.36 34.62 5.69
C ILE A 35 7.64 34.50 6.52
N ALA A 36 7.50 34.16 7.79
CA ALA A 36 8.64 34.00 8.69
C ALA A 36 9.41 32.69 8.47
N ALA A 37 8.70 31.58 8.23
CA ALA A 37 9.30 30.27 8.03
C ALA A 37 8.34 29.33 7.28
N THR A 38 8.90 28.33 6.60
CA THR A 38 8.15 27.22 6.00
C THR A 38 8.51 25.93 6.72
N VAL A 39 7.50 25.11 7.00
CA VAL A 39 7.67 23.83 7.71
C VAL A 39 7.24 22.70 6.78
N LYS A 40 8.07 21.66 6.66
CA LYS A 40 7.76 20.48 5.81
C LYS A 40 6.75 19.54 6.43
N THR A 41 6.69 19.50 7.76
CA THR A 41 5.81 18.63 8.55
C THR A 41 4.86 19.48 9.38
N ALA A 42 3.56 19.25 9.25
CA ALA A 42 2.57 19.98 10.02
C ALA A 42 2.73 19.67 11.53
N PRO A 43 2.80 20.69 12.40
CA PRO A 43 2.88 20.49 13.83
C PRO A 43 1.52 20.04 14.40
N ALA A 44 1.56 19.11 15.38
CA ALA A 44 0.50 18.75 16.32
C ALA A 44 -0.94 18.72 15.78
N GLY A 45 -1.42 17.55 15.33
CA GLY A 45 -2.83 17.32 15.00
C GLY A 45 -3.34 18.02 13.73
N ILE A 46 -2.49 18.81 13.07
CA ILE A 46 -2.78 19.44 11.79
C ILE A 46 -2.44 18.45 10.66
N ASP A 47 -3.43 18.08 9.86
CA ASP A 47 -3.24 17.21 8.70
C ASP A 47 -2.42 17.88 7.58
N SER A 48 -1.80 17.11 6.70
CA SER A 48 -1.07 17.59 5.52
C SER A 48 -1.99 17.59 4.28
N GLY A 49 -3.14 18.24 4.38
CA GLY A 49 -4.14 18.28 3.29
C GLY A 49 -3.74 19.14 2.09
N ARG A 50 -4.56 19.13 1.03
CA ARG A 50 -4.33 19.84 -0.27
C ARG A 50 -4.32 21.37 -0.18
N ALA A 51 -4.81 21.94 0.92
CA ALA A 51 -4.92 23.38 1.10
C ALA A 51 -3.64 23.96 1.74
N MET A 52 -3.23 25.15 1.29
CA MET A 52 -2.18 25.91 1.94
C MET A 52 -2.61 26.24 3.37
N LYS A 53 -1.82 25.81 4.35
CA LYS A 53 -2.07 26.09 5.77
C LYS A 53 -1.17 27.22 6.23
N LEU A 54 -1.78 28.28 6.74
CA LEU A 54 -1.07 29.40 7.33
C LEU A 54 -1.14 29.27 8.85
N ILE A 55 0.02 29.19 9.50
CA ILE A 55 0.12 29.15 10.97
C ILE A 55 0.50 30.55 11.43
N LEU A 56 -0.36 31.15 12.24
CA LEU A 56 -0.18 32.49 12.78
C LEU A 56 -0.19 32.45 14.31
N PRO A 57 0.59 33.30 14.99
CA PRO A 57 0.51 33.42 16.44
C PRO A 57 -0.86 33.95 16.86
N PHE A 58 -1.37 33.49 18.00
CA PHE A 58 -2.69 33.88 18.51
C PHE A 58 -2.86 35.40 18.70
N SER A 59 -1.76 36.13 18.94
CA SER A 59 -1.78 37.59 19.02
C SER A 59 -2.24 38.28 17.73
N ALA A 60 -1.97 37.70 16.56
CA ALA A 60 -2.38 38.25 15.27
C ALA A 60 -3.90 38.20 15.04
N PHE A 61 -4.62 37.37 15.83
CA PHE A 61 -6.08 37.21 15.73
C PHE A 61 -6.87 38.28 16.52
N LYS A 62 -6.25 38.97 17.49
CA LYS A 62 -6.98 39.86 18.42
C LYS A 62 -7.59 41.11 17.77
N ASP A 63 -6.96 41.64 16.73
CA ASP A 63 -7.33 42.94 16.15
C ASP A 63 -8.10 42.85 14.82
N LYS A 64 -8.36 41.63 14.31
CA LYS A 64 -8.83 41.45 12.93
C LYS A 64 -10.16 40.71 12.86
N LYS A 65 -11.21 41.43 12.44
CA LYS A 65 -12.55 40.89 12.18
C LYS A 65 -12.54 39.69 11.22
N ALA A 66 -11.65 39.70 10.23
CA ALA A 66 -11.55 38.66 9.20
C ALA A 66 -11.29 37.24 9.76
N PHE A 67 -10.70 37.12 10.95
CA PHE A 67 -10.41 35.82 11.56
C PHE A 67 -11.35 35.44 12.71
N ASN A 68 -12.29 36.32 13.07
CA ASN A 68 -13.16 36.15 14.24
C ASN A 68 -14.47 35.40 13.94
N GLU A 69 -14.73 35.06 12.68
CA GLU A 69 -15.95 34.35 12.23
C GLU A 69 -15.73 32.83 12.02
N GLY A 70 -14.55 32.30 12.36
CA GLY A 70 -14.19 30.89 12.16
C GLY A 70 -14.39 30.00 13.39
N PHE A 71 -14.41 28.68 13.16
CA PHE A 71 -14.35 27.69 14.23
C PHE A 71 -12.95 27.62 14.84
N MET A 72 -12.85 27.67 16.16
CA MET A 72 -11.58 27.54 16.90
C MET A 72 -11.41 26.10 17.38
N ASN A 73 -10.39 25.41 16.87
CA ASN A 73 -9.97 24.11 17.38
C ASN A 73 -8.84 24.30 18.40
N VAL A 74 -8.96 23.66 19.57
CA VAL A 74 -7.93 23.66 20.59
C VAL A 74 -7.31 22.26 20.64
N TYR A 75 -6.00 22.18 20.45
CA TYR A 75 -5.25 20.94 20.55
C TYR A 75 -4.59 20.86 21.92
N ILE A 76 -4.78 19.73 22.61
CA ILE A 76 -4.19 19.46 23.92
C ILE A 76 -3.28 18.25 23.77
N CYS A 77 -2.01 18.41 24.11
CA CYS A 77 -1.08 17.29 24.22
C CYS A 77 -1.10 16.80 25.68
N ALA A 78 -1.32 15.52 25.88
CA ALA A 78 -1.33 14.87 27.19
C ALA A 78 -0.55 13.56 27.12
N ASP A 79 0.10 13.18 28.22
CA ASP A 79 0.82 11.90 28.33
C ASP A 79 -0.15 10.71 28.35
N ASP A 80 -1.34 10.90 28.92
CA ASP A 80 -2.44 9.93 28.96
C ASP A 80 -3.68 10.55 28.28
N PRO A 81 -3.90 10.27 26.98
CA PRO A 81 -5.00 10.83 26.21
C PRO A 81 -6.38 10.47 26.77
N ASP A 82 -6.52 9.26 27.31
CA ASP A 82 -7.81 8.74 27.79
C ASP A 82 -8.19 9.41 29.12
N LYS A 83 -7.22 9.66 30.00
CA LYS A 83 -7.46 10.47 31.21
C LYS A 83 -7.76 11.93 30.87
N ALA A 84 -6.99 12.52 29.97
CA ALA A 84 -7.20 13.91 29.56
C ALA A 84 -8.58 14.14 28.95
N GLU A 85 -9.09 13.17 28.17
CA GLU A 85 -10.45 13.21 27.63
C GLU A 85 -11.50 13.22 28.75
N ASN A 86 -11.36 12.32 29.72
CA ASN A 86 -12.28 12.23 30.86
C ASN A 86 -12.25 13.49 31.75
N ASP A 87 -11.07 14.05 31.99
CA ASP A 87 -10.91 15.29 32.76
C ASP A 87 -11.59 16.46 32.04
N VAL A 88 -11.37 16.61 30.73
CA VAL A 88 -12.01 17.64 29.91
C VAL A 88 -13.53 17.46 29.88
N LYS A 89 -14.01 16.21 29.78
CA LYS A 89 -15.45 15.90 29.85
C LYS A 89 -16.06 16.31 31.18
N SER A 90 -15.39 16.03 32.30
CA SER A 90 -15.87 16.43 33.63
C SER A 90 -15.98 17.96 33.79
N VAL A 91 -15.07 18.73 33.17
CA VAL A 91 -15.12 20.19 33.16
C VAL A 91 -16.32 20.70 32.36
N PHE A 92 -16.63 20.08 31.22
CA PHE A 92 -17.81 20.45 30.42
C PHE A 92 -19.12 20.16 31.16
N GLU A 93 -19.22 18.99 31.81
CA GLU A 93 -20.38 18.61 32.63
C GLU A 93 -20.59 19.59 33.80
N THR A 94 -19.51 19.95 34.50
CA THR A 94 -19.55 20.93 35.61
C THR A 94 -20.02 22.31 35.14
N ARG A 95 -19.72 22.69 33.90
CA ARG A 95 -20.12 23.98 33.32
C ARG A 95 -21.48 23.95 32.62
N GLY A 96 -22.19 22.82 32.65
CA GLY A 96 -23.49 22.66 31.98
C GLY A 96 -23.40 22.73 30.46
N ILE A 97 -22.23 22.44 29.88
CA ILE A 97 -22.04 22.40 28.44
C ILE A 97 -22.35 20.99 27.96
N GLU A 98 -23.40 20.84 27.16
CA GLU A 98 -23.81 19.53 26.62
C GLU A 98 -22.69 18.94 25.74
N PHE A 99 -22.38 17.68 26.01
CA PHE A 99 -21.35 16.94 25.28
C PHE A 99 -21.88 16.55 23.90
N ALA A 100 -21.37 17.19 22.87
CA ALA A 100 -21.56 16.75 21.49
C ALA A 100 -20.31 16.00 21.04
N PRO A 101 -20.42 14.82 20.40
CA PRO A 101 -19.28 14.04 19.92
C PRO A 101 -18.42 14.78 18.88
N GLN A 102 -18.90 15.91 18.37
CA GLN A 102 -18.15 16.77 17.44
C GLN A 102 -17.30 17.85 18.13
N ARG A 103 -17.30 17.90 19.47
CA ARG A 103 -16.58 18.91 20.27
C ARG A 103 -15.30 18.40 20.91
N LEU A 104 -15.15 17.09 21.08
CA LEU A 104 -13.97 16.47 21.67
C LEU A 104 -13.56 15.28 20.82
N TYR A 105 -12.31 15.28 20.36
CA TYR A 105 -11.75 14.24 19.52
C TYR A 105 -10.49 13.66 20.18
N ASN A 106 -10.55 12.39 20.54
CA ASN A 106 -9.38 11.66 21.01
C ASN A 106 -8.61 11.08 19.81
N ARG A 107 -7.58 11.80 19.37
CA ARG A 107 -6.77 11.39 18.20
C ARG A 107 -6.02 10.07 18.45
N ALA A 108 -5.68 9.77 19.70
CA ALA A 108 -5.01 8.50 20.03
C ALA A 108 -5.96 7.31 19.87
N GLU A 109 -7.23 7.44 20.24
CA GLU A 109 -8.25 6.40 20.02
C GLU A 109 -8.52 6.15 18.53
N GLU A 110 -8.61 7.23 17.74
CA GLU A 110 -8.76 7.14 16.28
C GLU A 110 -7.58 6.39 15.64
N GLU A 111 -6.35 6.73 16.01
CA GLU A 111 -5.14 6.03 15.54
C GLU A 111 -5.11 4.56 15.97
N ARG A 112 -5.52 4.25 17.21
CA ARG A 112 -5.67 2.86 17.67
C ARG A 112 -6.68 2.10 16.82
N THR A 113 -7.82 2.71 16.51
CA THR A 113 -8.88 2.10 15.69
C THR A 113 -8.41 1.83 14.26
N VAL A 114 -7.77 2.82 13.63
CA VAL A 114 -7.18 2.67 12.28
C VAL A 114 -6.09 1.60 12.27
N SER A 115 -5.20 1.60 13.28
CA SER A 115 -4.15 0.58 13.42
C SER A 115 -4.75 -0.82 13.58
N ASN A 116 -5.79 -0.98 14.39
CA ASN A 116 -6.49 -2.25 14.57
C ASN A 116 -7.12 -2.76 13.28
N MET A 117 -7.78 -1.88 12.49
CA MET A 117 -8.31 -2.25 11.17
C MET A 117 -7.20 -2.69 10.22
N ILE A 118 -6.07 -1.97 10.18
CA ILE A 118 -4.90 -2.34 9.36
C ILE A 118 -4.34 -3.70 9.80
N ILE A 119 -4.27 -3.98 11.11
CA ILE A 119 -3.79 -5.25 11.65
C ILE A 119 -4.72 -6.39 11.22
N LEU A 120 -6.05 -6.21 11.33
CA LEU A 120 -7.02 -7.22 10.90
C LEU A 120 -6.85 -7.56 9.42
N VAL A 121 -6.79 -6.54 8.55
CA VAL A 121 -6.57 -6.73 7.11
C VAL A 121 -5.26 -7.47 6.86
N LYS A 122 -4.16 -7.07 7.52
CA LYS A 122 -2.86 -7.76 7.40
C LYS A 122 -2.95 -9.23 7.78
N VAL A 123 -3.57 -9.57 8.91
CA VAL A 123 -3.70 -10.96 9.38
C VAL A 123 -4.44 -11.81 8.35
N PHE A 124 -5.59 -11.34 7.85
CA PHE A 124 -6.33 -12.06 6.82
C PHE A 124 -5.55 -12.18 5.51
N SER A 125 -4.94 -11.10 5.03
CA SER A 125 -4.13 -11.11 3.81
C SER A 125 -2.96 -12.09 3.92
N TYR A 126 -2.18 -12.06 5.01
CA TYR A 126 -1.08 -13.00 5.22
C TYR A 126 -1.58 -14.43 5.37
N GLY A 127 -2.73 -14.65 6.00
CA GLY A 127 -3.38 -15.96 6.06
C GLY A 127 -3.71 -16.53 4.67
N PHE A 128 -4.32 -15.72 3.79
CA PHE A 128 -4.61 -16.12 2.41
C PHE A 128 -3.33 -16.35 1.59
N ILE A 129 -2.33 -15.47 1.73
CA ILE A 129 -1.03 -15.65 1.07
C ILE A 129 -0.39 -16.97 1.51
N ALA A 130 -0.40 -17.30 2.80
CA ALA A 130 0.13 -18.55 3.32
C ALA A 130 -0.62 -19.77 2.75
N LEU A 131 -1.96 -19.71 2.70
CA LEU A 131 -2.78 -20.78 2.14
C LEU A 131 -2.48 -21.03 0.66
N ILE A 132 -2.50 -19.97 -0.16
CA ILE A 132 -2.24 -20.06 -1.61
C ILE A 132 -0.79 -20.51 -1.86
N SER A 133 0.15 -20.02 -1.04
CA SER A 133 1.54 -20.46 -1.09
C SER A 133 1.64 -21.96 -0.84
N LEU A 134 1.01 -22.48 0.23
CA LEU A 134 1.02 -23.91 0.53
C LEU A 134 0.48 -24.77 -0.63
N ILE A 135 -0.65 -24.34 -1.22
CA ILE A 135 -1.24 -25.01 -2.39
C ILE A 135 -0.26 -24.99 -3.57
N SER A 136 0.39 -23.85 -3.82
CA SER A 136 1.37 -23.68 -4.88
C SER A 136 2.58 -24.59 -4.68
N VAL A 137 3.06 -24.73 -3.44
CA VAL A 137 4.18 -25.61 -3.09
C VAL A 137 3.81 -27.08 -3.31
N ALA A 138 2.61 -27.49 -2.90
CA ALA A 138 2.11 -28.84 -3.17
C ALA A 138 2.03 -29.13 -4.68
N ASN A 139 1.54 -28.16 -5.46
CA ASN A 139 1.49 -28.28 -6.91
C ASN A 139 2.89 -28.42 -7.52
N VAL A 140 3.84 -27.57 -7.13
CA VAL A 140 5.24 -27.66 -7.58
C VAL A 140 5.83 -29.02 -7.23
N PHE A 141 5.62 -29.50 -5.99
CA PHE A 141 6.11 -30.80 -5.57
C PHE A 141 5.56 -31.94 -6.45
N ASN A 142 4.26 -31.92 -6.72
CA ASN A 142 3.62 -32.91 -7.58
C ASN A 142 4.16 -32.85 -9.01
N THR A 143 4.27 -31.65 -9.60
CA THR A 143 4.82 -31.47 -10.95
C THR A 143 6.26 -31.93 -11.06
N VAL A 144 7.11 -31.57 -10.10
CA VAL A 144 8.51 -31.99 -10.06
C VAL A 144 8.59 -33.51 -9.94
N SER A 145 7.87 -34.09 -8.98
CA SER A 145 7.88 -35.54 -8.75
C SER A 145 7.51 -36.31 -10.01
N THR A 146 6.44 -35.90 -10.70
CA THR A 146 6.01 -36.50 -11.97
C THR A 146 7.07 -36.33 -13.06
N ASN A 147 7.67 -35.15 -13.22
CA ASN A 147 8.73 -34.93 -14.22
C ASN A 147 9.96 -35.82 -13.97
N VAL A 148 10.36 -36.01 -12.72
CA VAL A 148 11.49 -36.89 -12.37
C VAL A 148 11.14 -38.35 -12.65
N ALA A 149 9.92 -38.79 -12.34
CA ALA A 149 9.45 -40.14 -12.63
C ALA A 149 9.47 -40.45 -14.14
N LEU A 150 8.98 -39.53 -14.98
CA LEU A 150 8.97 -39.68 -16.44
C LEU A 150 10.38 -39.82 -17.04
N ARG A 151 11.37 -39.13 -16.46
CA ARG A 151 12.77 -39.12 -16.96
C ARG A 151 13.68 -40.15 -16.28
N ARG A 152 13.12 -41.05 -15.48
CA ARG A 152 13.89 -42.05 -14.72
C ARG A 152 14.71 -42.98 -15.64
N ARG A 153 14.18 -43.33 -16.82
CA ARG A 153 14.88 -44.16 -17.82
C ARG A 153 16.11 -43.46 -18.38
N ASP A 154 16.00 -42.18 -18.72
CA ASP A 154 17.12 -41.38 -19.22
C ASP A 154 18.20 -41.22 -18.15
N TYR A 155 17.82 -41.01 -16.89
CA TYR A 155 18.77 -40.93 -15.77
C TYR A 155 19.46 -42.26 -15.49
N ALA A 156 18.76 -43.39 -15.62
CA ALA A 156 19.37 -44.72 -15.49
C ALA A 156 20.39 -44.97 -16.61
N MET A 157 20.09 -44.58 -17.84
CA MET A 157 21.02 -44.65 -18.98
C MET A 157 22.27 -43.79 -18.75
N LEU A 158 22.11 -42.52 -18.32
CA LEU A 158 23.24 -41.64 -18.02
C LEU A 158 24.10 -42.17 -16.86
N ARG A 159 23.49 -42.85 -15.89
CA ARG A 159 24.21 -43.53 -14.81
C ARG A 159 25.05 -44.70 -15.32
N SER A 160 24.55 -45.46 -16.29
CA SER A 160 25.32 -46.53 -16.96
C SER A 160 26.52 -45.99 -17.75
N LEU A 161 26.46 -44.74 -18.21
CA LEU A 161 27.58 -44.03 -18.85
C LEU A 161 28.57 -43.41 -17.84
N GLY A 162 28.41 -43.68 -16.53
CA GLY A 162 29.32 -43.21 -15.48
C GLY A 162 28.91 -41.90 -14.81
N MET A 163 27.73 -41.34 -15.09
CA MET A 163 27.28 -40.12 -14.43
C MET A 163 26.98 -40.36 -12.95
N THR A 164 27.65 -39.59 -12.09
CA THR A 164 27.45 -39.71 -10.63
C THR A 164 26.09 -39.16 -10.19
N ASN A 165 25.57 -39.65 -9.06
CA ASN A 165 24.33 -39.14 -8.45
C ASN A 165 24.37 -37.62 -8.15
N ARG A 166 25.58 -37.07 -7.92
CA ARG A 166 25.79 -35.62 -7.75
C ARG A 166 25.62 -34.88 -9.07
N GLY A 167 26.05 -35.46 -10.18
CA GLY A 167 25.85 -34.93 -11.54
C GLY A 167 24.37 -34.84 -11.91
N ILE A 168 23.60 -35.91 -11.65
CA ILE A 168 22.13 -35.92 -11.85
C ILE A 168 21.47 -34.79 -11.04
N ASN A 169 21.76 -34.71 -9.73
CA ASN A 169 21.19 -33.66 -8.88
C ASN A 169 21.54 -32.25 -9.37
N ARG A 170 22.78 -32.03 -9.83
CA ARG A 170 23.23 -30.72 -10.32
C ARG A 170 22.53 -30.32 -11.62
N MET A 171 22.40 -31.25 -12.56
CA MET A 171 21.66 -31.03 -13.80
C MET A 171 20.20 -30.64 -13.52
N MET A 172 19.54 -31.38 -12.62
CA MET A 172 18.16 -31.12 -12.25
C MET A 172 17.96 -29.77 -11.56
N ASN A 173 18.91 -29.37 -10.71
CA ASN A 173 18.90 -28.04 -10.10
C ASN A 173 19.02 -26.93 -11.16
N TYR A 174 19.87 -27.11 -12.18
CA TYR A 174 19.97 -26.13 -13.27
C TYR A 174 18.69 -26.06 -14.11
N GLU A 175 18.07 -27.19 -14.40
CA GLU A 175 16.79 -27.22 -15.11
C GLU A 175 15.71 -26.47 -14.31
N CYS A 176 15.62 -26.75 -13.01
CA CYS A 176 14.68 -26.08 -12.12
C CYS A 176 14.96 -24.58 -12.00
N LEU A 177 16.23 -24.17 -11.91
CA LEU A 177 16.63 -22.77 -11.93
C LEU A 177 16.20 -22.07 -13.23
N LEU A 178 16.39 -22.71 -14.38
CA LEU A 178 15.96 -22.19 -15.67
C LEU A 178 14.44 -22.05 -15.75
N TYR A 179 13.67 -23.00 -15.24
CA TYR A 179 12.21 -22.86 -15.13
C TYR A 179 11.81 -21.72 -14.19
N GLY A 180 12.41 -21.65 -12.99
CA GLY A 180 12.13 -20.61 -12.00
C GLY A 180 12.45 -19.20 -12.50
N THR A 181 13.57 -19.03 -13.21
CA THR A 181 13.93 -17.73 -13.83
C THR A 181 12.96 -17.34 -14.94
N ARG A 182 12.51 -18.27 -15.79
CA ARG A 182 11.46 -18.00 -16.78
C ARG A 182 10.14 -17.61 -16.13
N SER A 183 9.73 -18.32 -15.07
CA SER A 183 8.54 -17.96 -14.31
C SER A 183 8.65 -16.58 -13.68
N LEU A 184 9.82 -16.23 -13.12
CA LEU A 184 10.08 -14.91 -12.56
C LEU A 184 10.03 -13.81 -13.63
N LEU A 185 10.58 -14.08 -14.82
CA LEU A 185 10.60 -13.13 -15.93
C LEU A 185 9.20 -12.65 -16.33
N PHE A 186 8.19 -13.51 -16.25
CA PHE A 186 6.80 -13.15 -16.55
C PHE A 186 6.00 -12.76 -15.30
N GLY A 187 6.21 -13.46 -14.19
CA GLY A 187 5.47 -13.24 -12.95
C GLY A 187 5.82 -11.92 -12.27
N PHE A 188 7.08 -11.50 -12.32
CA PHE A 188 7.53 -10.26 -11.69
C PHE A 188 6.94 -9.02 -12.37
N PRO A 189 7.04 -8.82 -13.71
CA PRO A 189 6.38 -7.70 -14.38
C PRO A 189 4.87 -7.69 -14.20
N LEU A 190 4.23 -8.86 -14.23
CA LEU A 190 2.79 -8.97 -14.00
C LEU A 190 2.40 -8.51 -12.59
N SER A 191 3.17 -8.91 -11.57
CA SER A 191 2.97 -8.48 -10.19
C SER A 191 3.18 -6.97 -10.00
N VAL A 192 4.21 -6.41 -10.62
CA VAL A 192 4.46 -4.96 -10.61
C VAL A 192 3.32 -4.21 -11.31
N GLY A 193 2.85 -4.71 -12.46
CA GLY A 193 1.72 -4.13 -13.19
C GLY A 193 0.43 -4.14 -12.38
N MET A 194 0.10 -5.26 -11.72
CA MET A 194 -1.06 -5.34 -10.83
C MET A 194 -0.94 -4.39 -9.64
N THR A 195 0.24 -4.29 -9.03
CA THR A 195 0.50 -3.36 -7.92
C THR A 195 0.31 -1.91 -8.37
N TYR A 196 0.77 -1.58 -9.57
CA TYR A 196 0.61 -0.25 -10.14
C TYR A 196 -0.86 0.09 -10.47
N LEU A 197 -1.63 -0.87 -10.96
CA LEU A 197 -3.07 -0.69 -11.18
C LEU A 197 -3.83 -0.47 -9.87
N CYS A 198 -3.53 -1.26 -8.84
CA CYS A 198 -4.07 -1.04 -7.49
C CYS A 198 -3.69 0.33 -6.95
N TYR A 199 -2.45 0.77 -7.17
CA TYR A 199 -2.01 2.11 -6.81
C TYR A 199 -2.80 3.19 -7.55
N LEU A 200 -3.04 3.06 -8.85
CA LEU A 200 -3.79 4.06 -9.62
C LEU A 200 -5.22 4.21 -9.08
N SER A 201 -5.88 3.10 -8.76
CA SER A 201 -7.21 3.11 -8.14
C SER A 201 -7.20 3.71 -6.73
N ALA A 202 -6.14 3.50 -5.94
CA ALA A 202 -6.01 4.03 -4.60
C ALA A 202 -5.54 5.50 -4.55
N ALA A 203 -4.77 5.93 -5.55
CA ALA A 203 -4.19 7.28 -5.63
C ALA A 203 -5.27 8.35 -5.84
N GLU A 204 -6.35 8.02 -6.54
CA GLU A 204 -7.55 8.88 -6.61
C GLU A 204 -8.13 9.17 -5.22
N ALA A 205 -8.01 8.23 -4.28
CA ALA A 205 -8.60 8.35 -2.95
C ALA A 205 -7.66 8.98 -1.89
N ALA A 206 -6.33 8.76 -1.95
CA ALA A 206 -5.48 8.95 -0.76
C ALA A 206 -4.21 9.80 -0.93
N GLN A 207 -3.93 10.41 -2.10
CA GLN A 207 -2.69 11.21 -2.33
C GLN A 207 -1.39 10.53 -1.87
N MET A 208 -1.33 9.19 -1.92
CA MET A 208 -0.14 8.46 -1.50
C MET A 208 0.92 8.51 -2.60
N SER A 209 2.19 8.63 -2.21
CA SER A 209 3.31 8.42 -3.12
C SER A 209 3.51 6.92 -3.36
N PHE A 210 3.72 6.52 -4.62
CA PHE A 210 4.05 5.14 -4.94
C PHE A 210 5.42 4.77 -4.33
N THR A 211 5.40 3.91 -3.31
CA THR A 211 6.61 3.40 -2.67
C THR A 211 6.65 1.88 -2.80
N MET A 212 7.68 1.36 -3.46
CA MET A 212 7.87 -0.08 -3.66
C MET A 212 8.87 -0.62 -2.64
N PRO A 213 8.47 -1.54 -1.73
CA PRO A 213 9.38 -2.11 -0.75
C PRO A 213 10.27 -3.18 -1.39
N TRP A 214 11.38 -2.76 -2.00
CA TRP A 214 12.34 -3.65 -2.68
C TRP A 214 12.90 -4.75 -1.78
N THR A 215 13.03 -4.50 -0.48
CA THR A 215 13.47 -5.50 0.50
C THR A 215 12.48 -6.65 0.61
N ALA A 216 11.18 -6.36 0.69
CA ALA A 216 10.12 -7.38 0.73
C ALA A 216 10.06 -8.17 -0.58
N VAL A 217 10.24 -7.49 -1.72
CA VAL A 217 10.33 -8.14 -3.03
C VAL A 217 11.50 -9.12 -3.09
N ALA A 218 12.69 -8.70 -2.65
CA ALA A 218 13.87 -9.57 -2.64
C ALA A 218 13.67 -10.80 -1.75
N ILE A 219 13.09 -10.61 -0.55
CA ILE A 219 12.75 -11.72 0.36
C ILE A 219 11.76 -12.69 -0.30
N ALA A 220 10.73 -12.18 -0.99
CA ALA A 220 9.75 -13.01 -1.69
C ALA A 220 10.36 -13.82 -2.83
N VAL A 221 11.25 -13.22 -3.63
CA VAL A 221 11.94 -13.94 -4.71
C VAL A 221 12.83 -15.05 -4.13
N VAL A 222 13.63 -14.72 -3.12
CA VAL A 222 14.52 -15.70 -2.47
C VAL A 222 13.73 -16.82 -1.81
N SER A 223 12.61 -16.53 -1.15
CA SER A 223 11.79 -17.56 -0.51
C SER A 223 11.17 -18.52 -1.52
N VAL A 224 10.71 -18.05 -2.68
CA VAL A 224 10.19 -18.91 -3.75
C VAL A 224 11.29 -19.85 -4.27
N PHE A 225 12.47 -19.33 -4.60
CA PHE A 225 13.58 -20.17 -5.04
C PHE A 225 14.01 -21.18 -3.98
N MET A 226 14.03 -20.76 -2.70
CA MET A 226 14.34 -21.65 -1.59
C MET A 226 13.34 -22.81 -1.50
N VAL A 227 12.03 -22.53 -1.59
CA VAL A 227 10.99 -23.56 -1.47
C VAL A 227 11.00 -24.51 -2.66
N VAL A 228 11.21 -24.01 -3.88
CA VAL A 228 11.37 -24.84 -5.07
C VAL A 228 12.59 -25.75 -4.94
N PHE A 229 13.72 -25.21 -4.48
CA PHE A 229 14.96 -25.97 -4.29
C PHE A 229 14.81 -27.05 -3.22
N VAL A 230 14.17 -26.73 -2.09
CA VAL A 230 13.90 -27.69 -1.01
C VAL A 230 12.96 -28.80 -1.51
N SER A 231 11.89 -28.44 -2.21
CA SER A 231 10.95 -29.41 -2.82
C SER A 231 11.66 -30.35 -3.78
N MET A 232 12.56 -29.83 -4.60
CA MET A 232 13.37 -30.58 -5.56
C MET A 232 14.29 -31.59 -4.87
N LEU A 233 15.08 -31.11 -3.89
CA LEU A 233 15.99 -31.96 -3.12
C LEU A 233 15.23 -33.07 -2.40
N TYR A 234 14.06 -32.75 -1.84
CA TYR A 234 13.21 -33.72 -1.15
C TYR A 234 12.69 -34.79 -2.13
N SER A 235 12.08 -34.40 -3.26
CA SER A 235 11.57 -35.33 -4.28
C SER A 235 12.65 -36.29 -4.79
N THR A 236 13.83 -35.75 -5.11
CA THR A 236 14.99 -36.53 -5.59
C THR A 236 15.48 -37.53 -4.54
N SER A 237 15.47 -37.13 -3.27
CA SER A 237 15.94 -37.97 -2.16
C SER A 237 14.93 -39.07 -1.83
N ARG A 238 13.64 -38.79 -1.98
CA ARG A 238 12.55 -39.77 -1.84
C ARG A 238 12.65 -40.89 -2.88
N LEU A 239 12.90 -40.53 -4.14
CA LEU A 239 13.09 -41.49 -5.24
C LEU A 239 14.35 -42.36 -5.09
N LYS A 240 15.37 -41.89 -4.35
CA LYS A 240 16.56 -42.70 -4.01
C LYS A 240 16.29 -43.73 -2.91
N ARG A 241 15.25 -43.52 -2.10
CA ARG A 241 14.85 -44.39 -0.98
C ARG A 241 13.83 -45.45 -1.37
N GLU A 242 13.11 -45.25 -2.47
CA GLU A 242 12.27 -46.29 -3.04
C GLU A 242 13.17 -47.36 -3.65
N ASN A 243 13.21 -48.52 -2.99
CA ASN A 243 14.05 -49.64 -3.36
C ASN A 243 13.79 -49.97 -4.84
N PRO A 244 14.84 -50.13 -5.68
CA PRO A 244 14.68 -50.53 -7.08
C PRO A 244 13.97 -51.89 -7.24
N VAL A 245 13.82 -52.66 -6.16
CA VAL A 245 13.07 -53.91 -6.09
C VAL A 245 11.54 -53.70 -6.13
N ASP A 246 11.01 -52.60 -5.58
CA ASP A 246 9.56 -52.31 -5.63
C ASP A 246 9.14 -51.78 -7.00
N ALA A 247 10.03 -51.05 -7.68
CA ALA A 247 9.81 -50.59 -9.05
C ALA A 247 9.72 -51.73 -10.08
N LEU A 248 10.22 -52.93 -9.75
CA LEU A 248 10.08 -54.14 -10.57
C LEU A 248 8.89 -55.01 -10.16
N LYS A 249 8.31 -54.79 -8.97
CA LYS A 249 7.12 -55.52 -8.50
C LYS A 249 5.81 -54.91 -9.00
N ASP A 250 5.78 -53.60 -9.22
CA ASP A 250 4.61 -52.91 -9.79
C ASP A 250 4.43 -53.14 -11.30
N GLU A 251 5.42 -53.70 -12.01
CA GLU A 251 5.27 -54.07 -13.43
C GLU A 251 4.61 -55.47 -13.62
N ASN A 252 4.28 -56.18 -12.54
CA ASN A 252 3.75 -57.55 -12.59
C ASN A 252 2.35 -57.72 -11.96
N ILE A 253 1.57 -56.63 -11.83
CA ILE A 253 0.15 -56.66 -11.43
C ILE A 253 -0.68 -55.89 -12.46
#